data_AF-A0A0Q3RCA5-F1
#
_entry.id   AF-A0A0Q3RCA5-F1
#
_cell.length_a   1.000
_cell.length_b   1.000
_cell.length_c   1.000
_cell.angle_alpha   90.00
_cell.angle_beta   90.00
_cell.angle_gamma   90.00
#
_symmetry.space_group_name_H-M   'P 1'
#
loop_
_entity.id
_entity.type
_entity.pdbx_description
1 polymer ?
#
loop_
_entity_poly.entity_id
_entity_poly.type
_entity_poly.pdbx_seq_one_letter_code
_entity_poly.pdbx_strand_id
1 'polypeptide(L)'
;MPSFGLLKKPLFLKVKNHLTKDVNPGQQTKLSESLSIMSFTGKYELQYQENFEPFMKAVGLPDEQIQKGKDLKSISEIVQDGKKFNITVTTGTKVIRQEFTIGEECEVETLSGEKIKTVVQMEGNNKLIANLKGVSSVTELNGDTITLTLKAGDITLKRVSKRI
;
A
#
# COMPACT_ATOMS: atom_id res chain seq x y z
N MET A 1 -74.57 -34.24 -23.51
CA MET A 1 -75.06 -33.18 -22.60
C MET A 1 -73.89 -32.27 -22.26
N PRO A 2 -74.16 -30.95 -22.12
CA PRO A 2 -73.44 -29.83 -22.77
C PRO A 2 -72.20 -29.40 -21.94
N SER A 3 -71.24 -28.59 -22.42
CA SER A 3 -71.45 -27.25 -22.99
C SER A 3 -70.32 -26.76 -23.88
N PHE A 4 -70.77 -26.20 -25.00
CA PHE A 4 -70.10 -25.22 -25.85
C PHE A 4 -69.67 -23.97 -25.07
N GLY A 5 -68.61 -23.30 -25.52
CA GLY A 5 -68.27 -21.96 -25.03
C GLY A 5 -67.06 -21.30 -25.71
N LEU A 6 -67.19 -21.03 -27.01
CA LEU A 6 -66.58 -19.96 -27.84
C LEU A 6 -65.23 -19.34 -27.44
N LEU A 7 -64.19 -19.50 -28.27
CA LEU A 7 -63.78 -18.62 -29.40
C LEU A 7 -63.08 -17.30 -28.99
N LYS A 8 -61.79 -17.19 -29.34
CA LYS A 8 -61.26 -16.26 -30.36
C LYS A 8 -59.75 -16.51 -30.59
N LYS A 9 -59.40 -16.97 -31.81
CA LYS A 9 -58.10 -16.73 -32.48
C LYS A 9 -58.26 -15.46 -33.36
N PRO A 10 -57.26 -14.91 -34.09
CA PRO A 10 -55.78 -15.07 -34.11
C PRO A 10 -55.09 -13.69 -33.87
N LEU A 11 -53.76 -13.49 -33.89
CA LEU A 11 -52.93 -13.29 -35.08
C LEU A 11 -51.51 -12.87 -34.64
N PHE A 12 -50.51 -13.37 -35.37
CA PHE A 12 -49.09 -13.06 -35.22
C PHE A 12 -48.78 -11.56 -35.37
N LEU A 13 -47.90 -11.02 -34.52
CA LEU A 13 -46.85 -10.12 -35.01
C LEU A 13 -45.60 -10.19 -34.11
N LYS A 14 -44.51 -10.61 -34.73
CA LYS A 14 -43.16 -10.65 -34.15
C LYS A 14 -42.57 -9.27 -34.30
N VAL A 15 -42.26 -8.59 -33.20
CA VAL A 15 -41.36 -7.43 -33.21
C VAL A 15 -40.22 -7.72 -32.24
N LYS A 16 -39.04 -8.00 -32.79
CA LYS A 16 -37.77 -7.86 -32.08
C LYS A 16 -37.47 -6.37 -32.06
N ASN A 17 -37.29 -5.78 -30.88
CA ASN A 17 -36.30 -4.74 -30.67
C ASN A 17 -36.06 -4.52 -29.16
N HIS A 18 -34.80 -4.74 -28.80
CA HIS A 18 -33.93 -3.97 -27.90
C HIS A 18 -34.52 -3.26 -26.66
N LEU A 19 -33.80 -3.50 -25.55
CA LEU A 19 -33.68 -2.71 -24.31
C LEU A 19 -34.66 -2.99 -23.15
N THR A 20 -34.02 -3.38 -22.06
CA THR A 20 -34.31 -3.13 -20.64
C THR A 20 -34.92 -4.26 -19.80
N LYS A 21 -34.12 -4.58 -18.76
CA LYS A 21 -34.48 -4.95 -17.39
C LYS A 21 -35.19 -6.29 -17.19
N ASP A 22 -34.42 -7.26 -16.71
CA ASP A 22 -34.82 -8.15 -15.62
C ASP A 22 -33.54 -8.71 -14.96
N VAL A 23 -32.93 -7.91 -14.06
CA VAL A 23 -31.93 -8.41 -13.11
C VAL A 23 -32.69 -8.80 -11.84
N ASN A 24 -32.63 -10.09 -11.53
CA ASN A 24 -33.22 -10.70 -10.33
C ASN A 24 -32.38 -10.28 -9.08
N PRO A 25 -32.97 -9.64 -8.04
CA PRO A 25 -32.21 -9.03 -6.94
C PRO A 25 -31.78 -10.01 -5.83
N GLY A 26 -31.61 -11.30 -6.12
CA GLY A 26 -31.49 -12.33 -5.08
C GLY A 26 -30.20 -13.14 -5.01
N GLN A 27 -29.30 -13.11 -6.00
CA GLN A 27 -28.16 -14.06 -6.05
C GLN A 27 -26.86 -13.49 -6.65
N GLN A 28 -26.50 -12.27 -6.29
CA GLN A 28 -25.15 -11.72 -6.53
C GLN A 28 -24.55 -11.25 -5.21
N THR A 29 -24.10 -12.16 -4.35
CA THR A 29 -23.11 -11.86 -3.30
C THR A 29 -22.71 -13.13 -2.56
N LYS A 30 -21.72 -13.85 -3.09
CA LYS A 30 -20.78 -14.69 -2.32
C LYS A 30 -19.74 -15.29 -3.26
N LEU A 31 -18.95 -14.44 -3.90
CA LEU A 31 -17.64 -14.77 -4.51
C LEU A 31 -16.87 -13.48 -4.83
N SER A 32 -16.96 -12.52 -3.92
CA SER A 32 -15.99 -11.45 -3.75
C SER A 32 -15.65 -11.42 -2.27
N GLU A 33 -15.03 -12.48 -1.77
CA GLU A 33 -14.05 -12.26 -0.70
C GLU A 33 -13.10 -11.22 -1.27
N SER A 34 -13.22 -10.00 -0.75
CA SER A 34 -12.41 -8.88 -1.16
C SER A 34 -10.95 -9.28 -0.89
N LEU A 35 -10.25 -9.72 -1.93
CA LEU A 35 -8.86 -9.36 -2.07
C LEU A 35 -8.88 -7.84 -2.21
N SER A 36 -8.93 -7.15 -1.06
CA SER A 36 -8.54 -5.76 -1.00
C SER A 36 -7.18 -5.73 -1.67
N ILE A 37 -7.08 -5.10 -2.83
CA ILE A 37 -5.79 -4.69 -3.36
C ILE A 37 -5.24 -3.80 -2.24
N MET A 38 -4.37 -4.38 -1.39
CA MET A 38 -3.78 -3.68 -0.27
C MET A 38 -2.79 -2.69 -0.86
N SER A 39 -3.30 -1.52 -1.22
CA SER A 39 -2.47 -0.44 -1.68
C SER A 39 -1.76 0.18 -0.48
N PHE A 40 -0.47 0.45 -0.64
CA PHE A 40 0.28 1.24 0.32
C PHE A 40 -0.20 2.69 0.36
N THR A 41 -1.01 3.13 -0.62
CA THR A 41 -1.54 4.49 -0.66
C THR A 41 -2.21 4.87 0.65
N GLY A 42 -1.78 5.97 1.24
CA GLY A 42 -2.25 6.41 2.55
C GLY A 42 -1.31 7.37 3.24
N LYS A 43 -1.81 7.94 4.34
CA LYS A 43 -1.05 8.74 5.27
C LYS A 43 -0.88 7.95 6.56
N TYR A 44 0.35 7.84 7.04
CA TYR A 44 0.70 7.02 8.20
C TYR A 44 1.49 7.84 9.21
N GLU A 45 1.15 7.73 10.48
CA GLU A 45 1.92 8.30 11.59
C GLU A 45 2.67 7.21 12.33
N LEU A 46 3.95 7.45 12.61
CA LEU A 46 4.76 6.60 13.48
C LEU A 46 4.13 6.48 14.86
N GLN A 47 3.81 5.25 15.25
CA GLN A 47 3.29 4.93 16.58
C GLN A 47 4.40 4.51 17.53
N TYR A 48 5.34 3.68 17.03
CA TYR A 48 6.40 3.10 17.84
C TYR A 48 7.64 2.79 16.99
N GLN A 49 8.81 2.85 17.64
CA GLN A 49 10.08 2.43 17.05
C GLN A 49 10.97 1.76 18.10
N GLU A 50 11.76 0.79 17.66
CA GLU A 50 12.67 -0.02 18.47
C GLU A 50 14.08 0.07 17.90
N ASN A 51 15.09 0.13 18.78
CA ASN A 51 16.52 0.20 18.41
C ASN A 51 16.90 1.38 17.49
N PHE A 52 16.16 2.48 17.55
CA PHE A 52 16.46 3.67 16.73
C PHE A 52 17.85 4.22 17.00
N GLU A 53 18.20 4.54 18.25
CA GLU A 53 19.50 5.16 18.55
C GLU A 53 20.69 4.24 18.20
N PRO A 54 20.73 2.95 18.63
CA PRO A 54 21.82 2.06 18.26
C PRO A 54 21.97 1.87 16.75
N PHE A 55 20.86 1.74 16.03
CA PHE A 55 20.88 1.59 14.58
C PHE A 55 21.38 2.85 13.89
N MET A 56 20.88 4.04 14.28
CA MET A 56 21.30 5.30 13.69
C MET A 56 22.79 5.57 13.90
N LYS A 57 23.33 5.23 15.09
CA LYS A 57 24.78 5.29 15.35
C LYS A 57 25.55 4.33 14.43
N ALA A 58 25.07 3.10 14.26
CA ALA A 58 25.71 2.09 13.44
C ALA A 58 25.78 2.49 11.94
N VAL A 59 24.78 3.22 11.44
CA VAL A 59 24.77 3.74 10.06
C VAL A 59 25.44 5.12 9.95
N GLY A 60 26.07 5.62 11.02
CA GLY A 60 26.92 6.82 10.99
C GLY A 60 26.19 8.16 11.16
N LEU A 61 24.95 8.19 11.67
CA LEU A 61 24.31 9.46 12.02
C LEU A 61 25.00 10.10 13.24
N PRO A 62 25.25 11.42 13.25
CA PRO A 62 25.78 12.11 14.41
C PRO A 62 24.81 12.07 15.60
N ASP A 63 25.34 11.92 16.82
CA ASP A 63 24.55 11.85 18.06
C ASP A 63 23.57 13.02 18.21
N GLU A 64 23.97 14.23 17.82
CA GLU A 64 23.09 15.41 17.87
C GLU A 64 21.83 15.24 16.99
N GLN A 65 21.97 14.64 15.80
CA GLN A 65 20.82 14.37 14.91
C GLN A 65 19.94 13.25 15.46
N ILE A 66 20.56 12.24 16.08
CA ILE A 66 19.83 11.13 16.71
C ILE A 66 18.97 11.65 17.86
N GLN A 67 19.54 12.47 18.74
CA GLN A 67 18.79 13.04 19.87
C GLN A 67 17.65 13.95 19.42
N LYS A 68 17.82 14.71 18.33
CA LYS A 68 16.74 15.53 17.77
C LYS A 68 15.63 14.70 17.12
N GLY A 69 15.96 13.53 16.57
CA GLY A 69 15.05 12.69 15.80
C GLY A 69 14.31 11.61 16.60
N LYS A 70 14.86 11.16 17.74
CA LYS A 70 14.38 9.97 18.45
C LYS A 70 12.94 10.09 18.98
N ASP A 71 12.53 11.29 19.39
CA ASP A 71 11.21 11.54 19.98
C ASP A 71 10.22 12.13 18.95
N LEU A 72 10.64 12.33 17.70
CA LEU A 72 9.79 12.89 16.66
C LEU A 72 8.92 11.82 16.02
N LYS A 73 7.62 12.11 15.96
CA LYS A 73 6.70 11.34 15.13
C LYS A 73 6.91 11.70 13.66
N SER A 74 7.20 10.70 12.84
CA SER A 74 7.27 10.87 11.39
C SER A 74 5.91 10.62 10.75
N ILE A 75 5.52 11.49 9.82
CA ILE A 75 4.35 11.30 8.96
C ILE A 75 4.85 10.83 7.59
N SER A 76 4.30 9.71 7.09
CA SER A 76 4.61 9.16 5.77
C SER A 76 3.36 9.21 4.90
N GLU A 77 3.44 9.92 3.78
CA GLU A 77 2.40 9.99 2.76
C GLU A 77 2.87 9.17 1.55
N ILE A 78 2.14 8.11 1.25
CA ILE A 78 2.45 7.18 0.16
C ILE A 78 1.35 7.28 -0.89
N VAL A 79 1.75 7.37 -2.15
CA VAL A 79 0.88 7.26 -3.33
C VAL A 79 1.44 6.14 -4.18
N GLN A 80 0.63 5.11 -4.42
CA GLN A 80 0.96 3.97 -5.26
C GLN A 80 0.08 4.00 -6.52
N ASP A 81 0.72 4.12 -7.68
CA ASP A 81 0.09 4.02 -9.01
C ASP A 81 0.69 2.82 -9.75
N GLY A 82 0.00 1.67 -9.63
CA GLY A 82 0.50 0.39 -10.13
C GLY A 82 1.85 0.01 -9.49
N LYS A 83 2.92 0.09 -10.29
CA LYS A 83 4.31 -0.16 -9.87
C LYS A 83 5.06 1.08 -9.42
N LYS A 84 4.50 2.28 -9.63
CA LYS A 84 5.14 3.55 -9.31
C LYS A 84 4.74 3.97 -7.90
N PHE A 85 5.72 4.35 -7.10
CA PHE A 85 5.54 4.80 -5.72
C PHE A 85 6.09 6.21 -5.56
N ASN A 86 5.29 7.05 -4.92
CA ASN A 86 5.67 8.38 -4.48
C ASN A 86 5.52 8.43 -2.96
N ILE A 87 6.63 8.66 -2.27
CA ILE A 87 6.68 8.68 -0.80
C ILE A 87 7.19 10.04 -0.34
N THR A 88 6.41 10.69 0.52
CA THR A 88 6.84 11.88 1.26
C THR A 88 6.92 11.54 2.74
N VAL A 89 8.10 11.66 3.33
CA VAL A 89 8.32 11.46 4.77
C VAL A 89 8.64 12.80 5.41
N THR A 90 7.80 13.21 6.36
CA THR A 90 7.98 14.43 7.15
C THR A 90 8.34 14.05 8.58
N THR A 91 9.49 14.51 9.07
CA THR A 91 9.95 14.30 10.45
C THR A 91 10.43 15.64 11.03
N GLY A 92 9.63 16.23 11.92
CA GLY A 92 9.88 17.58 12.41
C GLY A 92 9.87 18.60 11.26
N THR A 93 10.98 19.32 11.07
CA THR A 93 11.16 20.27 9.97
C THR A 93 11.73 19.64 8.69
N LYS A 94 12.18 18.38 8.73
CA LYS A 94 12.78 17.70 7.58
C LYS A 94 11.70 17.01 6.76
N VAL A 95 11.70 17.27 5.45
CA VAL A 95 10.80 16.64 4.48
C VAL A 95 11.65 15.95 3.42
N ILE A 96 11.51 14.64 3.31
CA ILE A 96 12.20 13.80 2.32
C ILE A 96 11.14 13.31 1.32
N ARG A 97 11.42 13.45 0.03
CA ARG A 97 10.58 12.94 -1.05
C ARG A 97 11.34 11.91 -1.86
N GLN A 98 10.71 10.79 -2.15
CA GLN A 98 11.30 9.69 -2.90
C GLN A 98 10.29 9.16 -3.90
N GLU A 99 10.76 8.87 -5.11
CA GLU A 99 9.98 8.24 -6.16
C GLU A 99 10.74 7.01 -6.65
N PHE A 100 10.03 5.89 -6.81
CA PHE A 100 10.60 4.68 -7.40
C PHE A 100 9.57 3.86 -8.15
N THR A 101 10.05 3.05 -9.08
CA THR A 101 9.26 2.03 -9.78
C THR A 101 9.72 0.65 -9.34
N ILE A 102 8.79 -0.23 -9.00
CA ILE A 102 9.12 -1.61 -8.60
C ILE A 102 9.91 -2.32 -9.72
N GLY A 103 11.07 -2.85 -9.35
CA GLY A 103 11.98 -3.58 -10.23
C GLY A 103 12.97 -2.72 -11.01
N GLU A 104 12.93 -1.40 -10.86
CA GLU A 104 13.86 -0.46 -11.51
C GLU A 104 14.85 0.14 -10.51
N GLU A 105 16.03 0.55 -11.00
CA GLU A 105 17.00 1.28 -10.17
C GLU A 105 16.44 2.66 -9.83
N CYS A 106 16.44 3.00 -8.55
CA CYS A 106 16.05 4.29 -8.03
C CYS A 106 17.11 4.84 -7.06
N GLU A 107 17.10 6.15 -6.86
CA GLU A 107 17.92 6.83 -5.87
C GLU A 107 17.07 7.16 -4.64
N VAL A 108 17.47 6.67 -3.48
CA VAL A 108 16.81 6.95 -2.20
C VAL A 108 17.69 7.84 -1.33
N GLU A 109 17.09 8.89 -0.77
CA GLU A 109 17.76 9.77 0.18
C GLU A 109 17.53 9.27 1.62
N THR A 110 18.63 9.09 2.35
CA THR A 110 18.61 8.67 3.75
C THR A 110 18.49 9.88 4.70
N LEU A 111 18.26 9.61 5.98
CA LEU A 111 18.18 10.67 6.99
C LEU A 111 19.49 11.47 7.15
N SER A 112 20.65 10.90 6.81
CA SER A 112 21.93 11.62 6.78
C SER A 112 22.08 12.56 5.59
N GLY A 113 21.16 12.51 4.61
CA GLY A 113 21.28 13.20 3.32
C GLY A 113 22.10 12.43 2.29
N GLU A 114 22.62 11.24 2.63
CA GLU A 114 23.28 10.38 1.67
C GLU A 114 22.27 9.79 0.70
N LYS A 115 22.63 9.80 -0.59
CA LYS A 115 21.85 9.20 -1.66
C LYS A 115 22.39 7.81 -2.01
N ILE A 116 21.48 6.85 -2.07
CA ILE A 116 21.80 5.44 -2.30
C ILE A 116 21.02 4.95 -3.51
N LYS A 117 21.74 4.35 -4.47
CA LYS A 117 21.11 3.58 -5.55
C LYS A 117 20.65 2.23 -5.03
N THR A 118 19.42 1.86 -5.32
CA THR A 118 18.82 0.58 -4.92
C THR A 118 17.75 0.18 -5.94
N VAL A 119 17.36 -1.09 -5.89
CA VAL A 119 16.15 -1.57 -6.56
C VAL A 119 15.15 -1.99 -5.47
N VAL A 120 13.91 -1.50 -5.57
CA VAL A 120 12.82 -1.93 -4.68
C VAL A 120 12.02 -3.03 -5.38
N GLN A 121 11.82 -4.15 -4.71
CA GLN A 121 11.00 -5.26 -5.19
C GLN A 121 9.74 -5.40 -4.34
N MET A 122 8.68 -5.95 -4.95
CA MET A 122 7.43 -6.29 -4.27
C MET A 122 7.33 -7.82 -4.14
N GLU A 123 7.16 -8.30 -2.91
CA GLU A 123 6.78 -9.69 -2.62
C GLU A 123 5.28 -9.74 -2.32
N GLY A 124 4.54 -10.55 -3.10
CA GLY A 124 3.08 -10.57 -3.00
C GLY A 124 2.46 -9.20 -3.30
N ASN A 125 1.53 -8.77 -2.45
CA ASN A 125 0.79 -7.52 -2.64
C ASN A 125 1.01 -6.50 -1.51
N ASN A 126 1.80 -6.84 -0.50
CA ASN A 126 1.85 -6.09 0.75
C ASN A 126 3.25 -6.00 1.36
N LYS A 127 4.30 -6.40 0.65
CA LYS A 127 5.66 -6.39 1.18
C LYS A 127 6.64 -5.83 0.16
N LEU A 128 7.33 -4.76 0.53
CA LEU A 128 8.42 -4.17 -0.23
C LEU A 128 9.75 -4.62 0.37
N ILE A 129 10.70 -5.00 -0.48
CA ILE A 129 12.07 -5.35 -0.08
C ILE A 129 13.08 -4.53 -0.87
N ALA A 130 14.15 -4.10 -0.22
CA ALA A 130 15.25 -3.36 -0.86
C ALA A 130 16.57 -3.60 -0.11
N ASN A 131 17.70 -3.35 -0.78
CA ASN A 131 19.02 -3.36 -0.15
C ASN A 131 19.69 -1.99 -0.30
N LEU A 132 19.93 -1.33 0.82
CA LEU A 132 20.51 0.01 0.90
C LEU A 132 21.97 -0.09 1.34
N LYS A 133 22.89 -0.36 0.40
CA LYS A 133 24.34 -0.52 0.67
C LYS A 133 24.63 -1.45 1.86
N GLY A 134 24.09 -2.67 1.84
CA GLY A 134 24.30 -3.65 2.91
C GLY A 134 23.29 -3.57 4.06
N VAL A 135 22.39 -2.58 4.06
CA VAL A 135 21.21 -2.56 4.94
C VAL A 135 20.04 -3.22 4.23
N SER A 136 19.52 -4.30 4.81
CA SER A 136 18.29 -4.93 4.30
C SER A 136 17.08 -4.14 4.78
N SER A 137 16.20 -3.76 3.86
CA SER A 137 14.97 -3.03 4.15
C SER A 137 13.76 -3.87 3.78
N VAL A 138 12.83 -4.02 4.73
CA VAL A 138 11.57 -4.74 4.55
C VAL A 138 10.44 -3.85 5.06
N THR A 139 9.48 -3.53 4.18
CA THR A 139 8.28 -2.76 4.54
C THR A 139 7.04 -3.60 4.29
N GLU A 140 6.30 -3.93 5.36
CA GLU A 140 5.11 -4.78 5.31
C GLU A 140 3.86 -3.99 5.66
N LEU A 141 2.84 -4.08 4.81
CA LEU A 141 1.51 -3.54 5.03
C LEU A 141 0.56 -4.63 5.54
N ASN A 142 -0.08 -4.36 6.67
CA ASN A 142 -1.07 -5.23 7.29
C ASN A 142 -2.27 -4.39 7.70
N GLY A 143 -3.30 -4.36 6.84
CA GLY A 143 -4.47 -3.50 7.00
C GLY A 143 -4.07 -2.02 7.02
N ASP A 144 -4.21 -1.38 8.19
CA ASP A 144 -3.86 0.02 8.41
C ASP A 144 -2.48 0.23 9.03
N THR A 145 -1.67 -0.82 9.15
CA THR A 145 -0.37 -0.76 9.81
C THR A 145 0.74 -1.05 8.83
N ILE A 146 1.75 -0.17 8.79
CA ILE A 146 3.02 -0.41 8.11
C ILE A 146 4.08 -0.75 9.15
N THR A 147 4.76 -1.87 8.95
CA THR A 147 5.96 -2.25 9.70
C THR A 147 7.18 -2.14 8.80
N LEU A 148 8.11 -1.26 9.15
CA LEU A 148 9.41 -1.14 8.50
C LEU A 148 10.47 -1.79 9.38
N THR A 149 11.22 -2.72 8.81
CA THR A 149 12.36 -3.40 9.43
C THR A 149 13.61 -3.10 8.62
N LEU A 150 14.60 -2.48 9.25
CA LEU A 150 15.93 -2.22 8.69
C LEU A 150 16.95 -3.06 9.45
N LYS A 151 17.76 -3.83 8.73
CA LYS A 151 18.80 -4.70 9.33
C LYS A 151 20.18 -4.37 8.75
N ALA A 152 21.12 -4.06 9.63
CA ALA A 152 22.52 -3.79 9.31
C ALA A 152 23.41 -4.69 10.19
N GLY A 153 23.98 -5.75 9.61
CA GLY A 153 24.65 -6.80 10.39
C GLY A 153 23.70 -7.44 11.40
N ASP A 154 24.06 -7.39 12.68
CA ASP A 154 23.27 -7.94 13.79
C ASP A 154 22.26 -6.94 14.39
N ILE A 155 22.31 -5.66 14.00
CA ILE A 155 21.44 -4.62 14.54
C ILE A 155 20.21 -4.49 13.66
N THR A 156 19.04 -4.48 14.29
CA THR A 156 17.74 -4.36 13.62
C THR A 156 16.94 -3.21 14.20
N LEU A 157 16.56 -2.26 13.35
CA LEU A 157 15.61 -1.20 13.64
C LEU A 157 14.22 -1.62 13.17
N LYS A 158 13.23 -1.48 14.05
CA LYS A 158 11.82 -1.71 13.72
C LYS A 158 11.03 -0.43 13.92
N ARG A 159 10.18 -0.08 12.96
CA ARG A 159 9.26 1.06 13.02
C ARG A 159 7.86 0.58 12.68
N VAL A 160 6.88 0.99 13.48
CA VAL A 160 5.47 0.67 13.28
C VAL A 160 4.70 1.98 13.13
N SER A 161 4.06 2.15 11.98
CA SER A 161 3.26 3.31 11.64
C SER A 161 1.82 2.89 11.36
N LYS A 162 0.86 3.71 11.77
CA LYS A 162 -0.57 3.45 11.57
C LYS A 162 -1.20 4.52 10.69
N ARG A 163 -2.13 4.12 9.84
CA ARG A 163 -2.91 5.02 8.99
C ARG A 163 -3.66 6.05 9.84
N ILE A 164 -3.68 7.29 9.38
CA ILE A 164 -4.42 8.42 9.98
C ILE A 164 -5.39 9.04 8.99
#